data_AF-A0A7C6IV70-F1
#
_entry.id   AF-A0A7C6IV70-F1
#
_cell.length_a   1.000
_cell.length_b   1.000
_cell.length_c   1.000
_cell.angle_alpha   90.00
_cell.angle_beta   90.00
_cell.angle_gamma   90.00
#
_symmetry.space_group_name_H-M   'P 1'
#
loop_
_entity.id
_entity.type
_entity.pdbx_description
1 polymer ?
#
loop_
_entity_poly.entity_id
_entity_poly.type
_entity_poly.pdbx_seq_one_letter_code
_entity_poly.pdbx_strand_id
1 'polypeptide(L)'
;KAQFGGQRFGEMEVWALEAYGASYTLQELLTVKSDDVVGRVKTYEAIVKGENIPEPGVPESFKVLIKELQSLSLDVRVLTEDDEEIVIKETEDDEDTFEELKVNIEGNEKDEDYEEENEEQDDLDEEERDEDSELDDYLLDDIVDIDVDEEEPEEEVDIEIEEDF
;
A
#
# COMPACT_ATOMS: atom_id res chain seq x y z
N LYS A 1 -1.14 17.02 18.87
CA LYS A 1 -0.42 15.93 18.17
C LYS A 1 -1.26 15.61 16.94
N ALA A 2 -0.75 15.81 15.72
CA ALA A 2 -1.49 15.46 14.51
C ALA A 2 -1.79 13.95 14.57
N GLN A 3 -3.05 13.57 14.41
CA GLN A 3 -3.49 12.18 14.46
C GLN A 3 -3.31 11.60 13.05
N PHE A 4 -2.44 10.59 12.93
CA PHE A 4 -2.26 9.74 11.74
C PHE A 4 -1.95 10.46 10.41
N GLY A 5 -0.78 11.13 10.34
CA GLY A 5 -0.21 11.60 9.07
C GLY A 5 1.02 10.78 8.65
N GLY A 6 1.36 10.84 7.36
CA GLY A 6 2.59 10.22 6.83
C GLY A 6 3.86 10.98 7.26
N GLN A 7 4.97 10.26 7.34
CA GLN A 7 6.30 10.86 7.55
C GLN A 7 6.83 11.42 6.23
N ARG A 8 7.44 12.61 6.28
CA ARG A 8 8.15 13.14 5.11
C ARG A 8 9.44 12.36 4.90
N PHE A 9 9.58 11.81 3.70
CA PHE A 9 10.83 11.30 3.16
C PHE A 9 11.45 12.40 2.28
N GLY A 10 12.60 12.93 2.67
CA GLY A 10 13.24 14.07 2.03
C GLY A 10 14.45 13.71 1.18
N GLU A 11 15.09 14.73 0.61
CA GLU A 11 16.24 14.57 -0.30
C GLU A 11 17.44 13.89 0.40
N MET A 12 17.66 14.18 1.69
CA MET A 12 18.77 13.58 2.44
C MET A 12 18.54 12.07 2.64
N GLU A 13 17.31 11.65 2.90
CA GLU A 13 16.96 10.24 3.04
C GLU A 13 17.00 9.51 1.70
N VAL A 14 16.61 10.18 0.60
CA VAL A 14 16.80 9.66 -0.77
C VAL A 14 18.28 9.37 -1.03
N TRP A 15 19.18 10.33 -0.75
CA TRP A 15 20.62 10.12 -0.93
C TRP A 15 21.16 8.96 -0.12
N ALA A 16 20.65 8.75 1.10
CA ALA A 16 21.04 7.62 1.92
C ALA A 16 20.67 6.28 1.28
N LEU A 17 19.45 6.14 0.75
CA LEU A 17 19.02 4.91 0.06
C LEU A 17 19.74 4.69 -1.26
N GLU A 18 19.99 5.74 -2.02
CA GLU A 18 20.76 5.68 -3.26
C GLU A 18 22.20 5.21 -3.00
N ALA A 19 22.86 5.75 -1.97
CA ALA A 19 24.21 5.36 -1.59
C ALA A 19 24.27 3.89 -1.11
N TYR A 20 23.20 3.39 -0.49
CA TYR A 20 23.07 2.00 -0.09
C TYR A 20 22.77 1.06 -1.28
N GLY A 21 22.31 1.60 -2.41
CA GLY A 21 21.86 0.81 -3.56
C GLY A 21 20.49 0.15 -3.34
N ALA A 22 19.66 0.69 -2.45
CA ALA A 22 18.31 0.19 -2.15
C ALA A 22 17.27 0.69 -3.18
N SER A 23 17.46 0.35 -4.46
CA SER A 23 16.60 0.84 -5.56
C SER A 23 15.13 0.47 -5.39
N TYR A 24 14.85 -0.78 -5.01
CA TYR A 24 13.47 -1.27 -4.81
C TYR A 24 12.78 -0.55 -3.65
N THR A 25 13.48 -0.33 -2.54
CA THR A 25 12.93 0.40 -1.38
C THR A 25 12.65 1.86 -1.73
N LEU A 26 13.56 2.50 -2.47
CA LEU A 26 13.37 3.87 -2.93
C LEU A 26 12.18 3.97 -3.90
N GLN A 27 12.07 3.04 -4.85
CA GLN A 27 10.94 2.98 -5.78
C GLN A 27 9.63 2.82 -5.02
N GLU A 28 9.55 1.86 -4.10
CA GLU A 28 8.36 1.60 -3.28
C GLU A 28 7.93 2.83 -2.48
N LEU A 29 8.89 3.56 -1.88
CA LEU A 29 8.65 4.79 -1.14
C LEU A 29 8.11 5.94 -2.01
N LEU A 30 8.57 6.06 -3.26
CA LEU A 30 8.19 7.14 -4.18
C LEU A 30 6.93 6.83 -5.01
N THR A 31 6.48 5.57 -5.03
CA THR A 31 5.34 5.11 -5.84
C THR A 31 4.21 4.63 -4.94
N VAL A 32 4.13 3.32 -4.69
CA VAL A 32 3.04 2.61 -4.00
C VAL A 32 2.87 2.99 -2.53
N LYS A 33 3.80 3.76 -1.93
CA LYS A 33 3.63 4.31 -0.57
C LYS A 33 3.27 5.79 -0.52
N SER A 34 3.41 6.52 -1.63
CA SER A 34 3.20 7.98 -1.65
C SER A 34 2.18 8.45 -2.68
N ASP A 35 2.34 8.08 -3.95
CA ASP A 35 1.84 8.88 -5.08
C ASP A 35 1.17 8.05 -6.19
N ASP A 36 1.40 6.74 -6.24
CA ASP A 36 0.71 5.84 -7.18
C ASP A 36 -0.69 5.48 -6.64
N VAL A 37 -1.73 6.10 -7.17
CA VAL A 37 -3.12 5.94 -6.71
C VAL A 37 -3.61 4.51 -6.91
N VAL A 38 -3.46 3.97 -8.12
CA VAL A 38 -3.91 2.61 -8.45
C VAL A 38 -3.01 1.56 -7.81
N GLY A 39 -1.69 1.79 -7.85
CA GLY A 39 -0.71 0.90 -7.25
C GLY A 39 -0.89 0.76 -5.73
N ARG A 40 -1.27 1.82 -5.02
CA ARG A 40 -1.57 1.76 -3.58
C ARG A 40 -2.71 0.81 -3.25
N VAL A 41 -3.83 0.87 -3.99
CA VAL A 41 -4.99 0.02 -3.70
C VAL A 41 -4.67 -1.44 -3.98
N LYS A 42 -4.05 -1.72 -5.14
CA LYS A 42 -3.63 -3.08 -5.50
C LYS A 42 -2.58 -3.65 -4.54
N THR A 43 -1.67 -2.80 -4.06
CA THR A 43 -0.69 -3.19 -3.04
C THR A 43 -1.36 -3.55 -1.73
N TYR A 44 -2.36 -2.78 -1.29
CA TYR A 44 -3.13 -3.11 -0.10
C TYR A 44 -3.85 -4.46 -0.24
N GLU A 45 -4.53 -4.67 -1.36
CA GLU A 45 -5.20 -5.93 -1.67
C GLU A 45 -4.22 -7.12 -1.68
N ALA A 46 -3.07 -6.97 -2.33
CA ALA A 46 -2.03 -8.01 -2.38
C ALA A 46 -1.50 -8.32 -0.97
N ILE A 47 -1.32 -7.32 -0.11
CA ILE A 47 -0.90 -7.51 1.29
C ILE A 47 -1.96 -8.30 2.07
N VAL A 48 -3.24 -7.97 1.92
CA VAL A 48 -4.34 -8.67 2.60
C VAL A 48 -4.46 -10.12 2.12
N LYS A 49 -4.25 -10.36 0.82
CA LYS A 49 -4.29 -11.70 0.21
C LYS A 49 -3.01 -12.52 0.42
N GLY A 50 -1.93 -11.91 0.90
CA GLY A 50 -0.62 -12.55 1.02
C GLY A 50 0.05 -12.84 -0.34
N GLU A 51 -0.33 -12.10 -1.37
CA GLU A 51 0.23 -12.20 -2.73
C GLU A 51 1.46 -11.30 -2.89
N ASN A 52 2.20 -11.46 -3.99
CA ASN A 52 3.32 -10.58 -4.30
C ASN A 52 2.80 -9.20 -4.70
N ILE A 53 3.48 -8.16 -4.22
CA ILE A 53 3.18 -6.76 -4.54
C ILE A 53 3.34 -6.55 -6.07
N PRO A 54 2.36 -5.92 -6.74
CA PRO A 54 2.44 -5.66 -8.18
C PRO A 54 3.55 -4.67 -8.52
N GLU A 55 3.95 -4.63 -9.79
CA GLU A 55 4.94 -3.66 -10.25
C GLU A 55 4.39 -2.21 -10.16
N PRO A 56 5.15 -1.26 -9.61
CA PRO A 56 4.72 0.12 -9.49
C PRO A 56 4.53 0.83 -10.84
N GLY A 57 3.54 1.72 -10.91
CA GLY A 57 3.27 2.56 -12.07
C GLY A 57 4.05 3.87 -12.09
N VAL A 58 3.60 4.78 -12.97
CA VAL A 58 4.13 6.14 -13.09
C VAL A 58 3.50 7.03 -12.00
N PRO A 59 4.30 7.71 -11.16
CA PRO A 59 3.78 8.64 -10.15
C PRO A 59 2.93 9.77 -10.77
N GLU A 60 1.85 10.15 -10.10
CA GLU A 60 0.99 11.27 -10.51
C GLU A 60 1.74 12.60 -10.52
N SER A 61 2.63 12.82 -9.57
CA SER A 61 3.53 13.98 -9.50
C SER A 61 4.36 14.16 -10.77
N PHE A 62 4.78 13.07 -11.42
CA PHE A 62 5.48 13.14 -12.71
C PHE A 62 4.54 13.54 -13.85
N LYS A 63 3.31 13.03 -13.86
CA LYS A 63 2.29 13.45 -14.85
C LYS A 63 1.97 14.94 -14.69
N VAL A 64 1.79 15.41 -13.46
CA VAL A 64 1.57 16.82 -13.12
C VAL A 64 2.75 17.68 -13.59
N LEU A 65 3.99 17.26 -13.29
CA LEU A 65 5.19 17.97 -13.76
C LEU A 65 5.20 18.17 -15.28
N ILE A 66 4.84 17.15 -16.06
CA ILE A 66 4.77 17.26 -17.52
C ILE A 66 3.73 18.31 -17.93
N LYS A 67 2.54 18.28 -17.33
CA LYS A 67 1.47 19.25 -17.61
C LYS A 67 1.87 20.67 -17.21
N GLU A 68 2.59 20.84 -16.10
CA GLU A 68 3.12 22.13 -15.68
C GLU A 68 4.13 22.68 -16.68
N LEU A 69 5.05 21.85 -17.20
CA LEU A 69 5.98 22.27 -18.26
C LEU A 69 5.26 22.59 -19.58
N GLN A 70 4.27 21.79 -19.97
CA GLN A 70 3.43 22.04 -21.15
C GLN A 70 2.65 23.35 -21.03
N SER A 71 2.21 23.72 -19.82
CA SER A 71 1.54 25.00 -19.55
C SER A 71 2.42 26.22 -19.85
N LEU A 72 3.74 26.05 -19.77
CA LEU A 72 4.74 27.05 -20.13
C LEU A 72 5.06 27.07 -21.63
N SER A 73 4.26 26.39 -22.47
CA SER A 73 4.50 26.21 -23.91
C SER A 73 5.79 25.44 -24.24
N LEU A 74 6.24 24.57 -23.33
CA LEU A 74 7.33 23.63 -23.60
C LEU A 74 6.76 22.33 -24.18
N ASP A 75 7.32 21.87 -25.29
CA ASP A 75 7.01 20.56 -25.86
C ASP A 75 7.84 19.49 -25.15
N VAL A 76 7.23 18.81 -24.17
CA VAL A 76 7.83 17.70 -23.43
C VAL A 76 7.13 16.42 -23.85
N ARG A 77 7.91 15.48 -24.38
CA ARG A 77 7.45 14.17 -24.87
C ARG A 77 8.32 13.07 -24.26
N VAL A 78 7.68 11.97 -23.89
CA VAL A 78 8.36 10.76 -23.42
C VAL A 78 8.48 9.80 -24.60
N LEU A 79 9.69 9.35 -24.89
CA LEU A 79 9.99 8.48 -26.02
C LEU A 79 10.45 7.11 -25.54
N THR A 80 10.12 6.07 -26.30
CA THR A 80 10.70 4.72 -26.15
C THR A 80 12.11 4.65 -26.76
N GLU A 81 12.76 3.49 -26.65
CA GLU A 81 14.04 3.22 -27.32
C GLU A 81 13.95 3.33 -28.86
N ASP A 82 12.76 3.14 -29.43
CA ASP A 82 12.48 3.19 -30.87
C ASP A 82 12.03 4.59 -31.36
N ASP A 83 12.24 5.64 -30.55
CA ASP A 83 11.78 7.02 -30.80
C ASP A 83 10.24 7.15 -30.96
N GLU A 84 9.48 6.19 -30.43
CA GLU A 84 8.02 6.25 -30.43
C GLU A 84 7.50 7.03 -29.21
N GLU A 85 6.53 7.91 -29.42
CA GLU A 85 5.96 8.72 -28.36
C GLU A 85 5.02 7.89 -27.47
N ILE A 86 5.33 7.86 -26.17
CA ILE A 86 4.48 7.22 -25.16
C ILE A 86 3.41 8.22 -24.76
N VAL A 87 2.16 7.90 -25.10
CA VAL A 87 1.01 8.63 -24.58
C VAL A 87 0.82 8.21 -23.12
N ILE A 88 1.19 9.09 -22.19
CA ILE A 88 0.83 8.95 -20.79
C ILE A 88 -0.68 9.16 -20.71
N LYS A 89 -1.43 8.05 -20.63
CA LYS A 89 -2.88 8.10 -20.49
C LYS A 89 -3.26 8.81 -19.19
N GLU A 90 -4.25 9.70 -19.30
CA GLU A 90 -4.92 10.29 -18.16
C GLU A 90 -5.86 9.25 -17.54
N THR A 91 -6.17 9.45 -16.26
CA THR A 91 -6.86 8.56 -15.32
C THR A 91 -8.30 8.17 -15.69
N GLU A 92 -8.73 8.35 -16.95
CA GLU A 92 -10.08 7.96 -17.39
C GLU A 92 -10.26 6.43 -17.42
N ASP A 93 -9.17 5.66 -17.61
CA ASP A 93 -9.17 4.19 -17.51
C ASP A 93 -9.15 3.70 -16.03
N ASP A 94 -9.00 4.60 -15.05
CA ASP A 94 -8.92 4.25 -13.62
C ASP A 94 -10.29 4.24 -12.94
N GLU A 95 -11.33 4.88 -13.50
CA GLU A 95 -12.71 4.81 -12.96
C GLU A 95 -13.23 3.36 -12.99
N ASP A 96 -13.03 2.64 -14.10
CA ASP A 96 -13.41 1.23 -14.24
C ASP A 96 -12.63 0.33 -13.25
N THR A 97 -11.39 0.68 -12.92
CA THR A 97 -10.57 -0.06 -11.94
C THR A 97 -11.02 0.23 -10.50
N PHE A 98 -11.47 1.45 -10.21
CA PHE A 98 -11.98 1.85 -8.90
C PHE A 98 -13.32 1.20 -8.57
N GLU A 99 -14.20 0.96 -9.54
CA GLU A 99 -15.46 0.26 -9.32
C GLU A 99 -15.27 -1.22 -8.94
N GLU A 100 -14.18 -1.85 -9.38
CA GLU A 100 -13.86 -3.26 -9.06
C GLU A 100 -13.28 -3.43 -7.63
N LEU A 101 -12.74 -2.35 -7.05
CA LEU A 101 -12.07 -2.36 -5.76
C LEU A 101 -13.03 -1.99 -4.62
N LYS A 102 -13.76 -2.99 -4.09
CA LYS A 102 -14.52 -2.89 -2.84
C LYS A 102 -13.61 -2.91 -1.61
N VAL A 103 -12.73 -1.92 -1.47
CA VAL A 103 -11.78 -1.88 -0.35
C VAL A 103 -11.91 -0.56 0.42
N ASN A 104 -12.34 -0.66 1.68
CA ASN A 104 -12.49 0.51 2.53
C ASN A 104 -11.13 0.96 3.12
N ILE A 105 -10.47 1.90 2.44
CA ILE A 105 -9.17 2.47 2.88
C ILE A 105 -9.27 3.30 4.17
N GLU A 106 -10.47 3.68 4.63
CA GLU A 106 -10.64 4.48 5.86
C GLU A 106 -10.50 3.68 7.17
N GLY A 107 -10.20 2.37 7.11
CA GLY A 107 -9.97 1.57 8.31
C GLY A 107 -11.22 1.40 9.18
N ASN A 108 -12.40 1.52 8.57
CA ASN A 108 -13.66 1.17 9.22
C ASN A 108 -14.03 -0.23 8.76
N GLU A 109 -13.58 -1.24 9.52
CA GLU A 109 -13.96 -2.63 9.32
C GLU A 109 -15.44 -2.77 9.70
N LYS A 110 -16.32 -2.62 8.72
CA LYS A 110 -17.58 -3.34 8.74
C LYS A 110 -17.39 -4.48 7.77
N ASP A 111 -17.42 -5.69 8.32
CA ASP A 111 -17.39 -6.93 7.56
C ASP A 111 -18.42 -6.84 6.43
N GLU A 112 -17.94 -6.72 5.20
CA GLU A 112 -18.77 -6.97 4.02
C GLU A 112 -18.48 -8.41 3.62
N ASP A 113 -19.46 -9.27 3.88
CA ASP A 113 -19.46 -10.69 3.53
C ASP A 113 -19.02 -10.88 2.07
N TYR A 114 -18.02 -11.72 1.85
CA TYR A 114 -17.68 -12.20 0.51
C TYR A 114 -18.80 -13.13 0.05
N GLU A 115 -19.64 -12.69 -0.88
CA GLU A 115 -20.53 -13.59 -1.60
C GLU A 115 -19.69 -14.47 -2.54
N GLU A 116 -19.56 -15.75 -2.21
CA GLU A 116 -19.06 -16.79 -3.12
C GLU A 116 -19.96 -16.84 -4.37
N GLU A 117 -19.39 -16.53 -5.54
CA GLU A 117 -20.00 -16.86 -6.82
C GLU A 117 -20.11 -18.38 -6.96
N ASN A 118 -21.32 -18.92 -6.73
CA ASN A 118 -21.62 -20.32 -7.00
C ASN A 118 -21.62 -20.57 -8.52
N GLU A 119 -20.60 -21.29 -9.00
CA GLU A 119 -20.68 -21.99 -10.29
C GLU A 119 -21.77 -23.08 -10.20
N GLU A 120 -22.76 -23.01 -11.08
CA GLU A 120 -23.80 -24.02 -11.24
C GLU A 120 -23.18 -25.38 -11.61
N GLN A 121 -23.44 -26.45 -10.82
CA GLN A 121 -23.70 -27.77 -11.42
C GLN A 121 -24.43 -28.78 -10.51
N ASP A 122 -25.56 -29.27 -11.05
CA ASP A 122 -26.22 -30.58 -10.96
C ASP A 122 -26.78 -31.13 -9.63
N ASP A 123 -28.13 -31.22 -9.64
CA ASP A 123 -29.00 -32.30 -9.18
C ASP A 123 -28.44 -33.32 -8.18
N LEU A 124 -29.07 -33.43 -7.00
CA LEU A 124 -29.56 -34.69 -6.44
C LEU A 124 -30.57 -34.41 -5.30
N ASP A 125 -31.81 -34.81 -5.52
CA ASP A 125 -32.84 -35.03 -4.48
C ASP A 125 -32.28 -35.97 -3.39
N GLU A 126 -32.41 -35.62 -2.10
CA GLU A 126 -32.77 -36.56 -1.02
C GLU A 126 -32.96 -35.87 0.36
N GLU A 127 -34.22 -35.91 0.81
CA GLU A 127 -34.74 -36.17 2.17
C GLU A 127 -34.49 -35.21 3.36
N GLU A 128 -35.61 -34.94 4.05
CA GLU A 128 -35.77 -34.20 5.31
C GLU A 128 -34.89 -34.74 6.45
N ARG A 129 -34.32 -33.82 7.24
CA ARG A 129 -34.05 -34.10 8.66
C ARG A 129 -34.01 -32.83 9.51
N ASP A 130 -35.07 -32.63 10.30
CA ASP A 130 -35.05 -31.77 11.49
C ASP A 130 -34.06 -32.35 12.54
N GLU A 131 -33.25 -31.50 13.17
CA GLU A 131 -32.75 -31.70 14.54
C GLU A 131 -32.09 -30.41 15.07
N ASP A 132 -32.61 -29.92 16.19
CA ASP A 132 -32.20 -28.73 16.96
C ASP A 132 -30.71 -28.72 17.39
N SER A 133 -30.10 -27.53 17.46
CA SER A 133 -29.21 -27.19 18.59
C SER A 133 -29.10 -25.67 18.84
N GLU A 134 -29.66 -25.22 19.96
CA GLU A 134 -29.27 -23.98 20.65
C GLU A 134 -27.86 -24.12 21.30
N LEU A 135 -27.25 -22.97 21.65
CA LEU A 135 -26.05 -22.71 22.51
C LEU A 135 -24.73 -22.42 21.75
N ASP A 136 -23.92 -21.42 22.09
CA ASP A 136 -24.02 -20.28 23.02
C ASP A 136 -22.86 -19.31 22.66
N ASP A 137 -23.02 -18.03 23.00
CA ASP A 137 -22.00 -16.98 22.88
C ASP A 137 -20.75 -17.34 23.71
N TYR A 138 -19.61 -17.58 23.05
CA TYR A 138 -18.32 -17.61 23.73
C TYR A 138 -17.73 -16.20 23.79
N LEU A 139 -17.93 -15.55 24.94
CA LEU A 139 -17.15 -14.40 25.39
C LEU A 139 -15.65 -14.73 25.44
N LEU A 140 -14.85 -13.91 24.74
CA LEU A 140 -13.43 -13.72 25.01
C LEU A 140 -13.27 -13.10 26.41
N ASP A 141 -12.62 -13.79 27.34
CA ASP A 141 -12.14 -13.19 28.59
C ASP A 141 -10.74 -13.67 29.01
N ASP A 142 -9.90 -14.06 28.05
CA ASP A 142 -8.50 -14.42 28.31
C ASP A 142 -7.54 -13.54 27.49
N ILE A 143 -7.34 -12.29 27.92
CA ILE A 143 -6.05 -11.60 27.73
C ILE A 143 -5.47 -11.34 29.10
N VAL A 144 -4.43 -12.10 29.38
CA VAL A 144 -3.58 -12.07 30.57
C VAL A 144 -2.86 -10.74 30.66
N ASP A 145 -2.92 -10.12 31.84
CA ASP A 145 -2.11 -8.96 32.25
C ASP A 145 -0.62 -9.21 31.97
N ILE A 146 -0.06 -8.49 30.99
CA ILE A 146 1.39 -8.39 30.79
C ILE A 146 1.83 -7.09 31.46
N ASP A 147 2.40 -7.22 32.66
CA ASP A 147 3.21 -6.18 33.29
C ASP A 147 4.50 -5.99 32.46
N VAL A 148 4.59 -4.87 31.75
CA VAL A 148 5.84 -4.44 31.10
C VAL A 148 6.57 -3.50 32.06
N ASP A 149 7.60 -4.01 32.73
CA ASP A 149 8.54 -3.19 33.50
C ASP A 149 9.33 -2.27 32.55
N GLU A 150 9.22 -0.96 32.79
CA GLU A 150 10.06 0.10 32.22
C GLU A 150 11.47 0.01 32.83
N GLU A 151 12.48 -0.38 32.04
CA GLU A 151 13.88 -0.06 32.32
C GLU A 151 14.47 0.76 31.16
N GLU A 152 14.74 2.05 31.42
CA GLU A 152 15.62 2.87 30.57
C GLU A 152 17.09 2.46 30.78
N PRO A 153 17.90 2.39 29.72
CA PRO A 153 19.34 2.50 29.86
C PRO A 153 19.81 3.92 29.49
N GLU A 154 20.28 4.66 30.50
CA GLU A 154 21.25 5.73 30.30
C GLU A 154 22.61 5.11 29.95
N GLU A 155 23.24 5.53 28.84
CA GLU A 155 24.71 5.64 28.75
C GLU A 155 25.08 6.58 27.59
N GLU A 156 25.56 7.78 27.94
CA GLU A 156 26.25 8.69 27.01
C GLU A 156 27.58 8.03 26.58
N VAL A 157 27.76 7.79 25.29
CA VAL A 157 29.05 7.39 24.72
C VAL A 157 29.76 8.63 24.21
N ASP A 158 30.68 9.16 25.02
CA ASP A 158 31.65 10.17 24.58
C ASP A 158 32.62 9.54 23.57
N ILE A 159 32.51 9.95 22.30
CA ILE A 159 33.47 9.61 21.25
C ILE A 159 34.52 10.72 21.21
N GLU A 160 35.66 10.51 21.87
CA GLU A 160 36.87 11.30 21.63
C GLU A 160 37.44 10.93 20.25
N ILE A 161 37.35 11.85 19.29
CA ILE A 161 38.07 11.74 18.01
C ILE A 161 39.51 12.18 18.27
N GLU A 162 40.45 11.23 18.30
CA GLU A 162 41.87 11.53 18.15
C GLU A 162 42.14 12.00 16.71
N GLU A 163 42.56 13.26 16.55
CA GLU A 163 43.16 13.75 15.30
C GLU A 163 44.55 13.13 15.12
N ASP A 164 44.66 12.11 14.26
CA ASP A 164 45.95 11.68 13.72
C ASP A 164 46.20 12.35 12.35
N PHE A 165 47.09 13.36 12.40
CA PHE A 165 48.04 13.90 11.40
C PHE A 165 47.66 14.04 9.91
#